data_AF-A0A372R0E2-F1
#
_entry.id   AF-A0A372R0E2-F1
#
_cell.length_a   1.000
_cell.length_b   1.000
_cell.length_c   1.000
_cell.angle_alpha   90.00
_cell.angle_beta   90.00
_cell.angle_gamma   90.00
#
_symmetry.space_group_name_H-M   'P 1'
#
loop_
_entity.id
_entity.type
_entity.pdbx_description
1 polymer ?
#
loop_
_entity_poly.entity_id
_entity_poly.type
_entity_poly.pdbx_seq_one_letter_code
_entity_poly.pdbx_strand_id
1 'polypeptide(L)'
;FARATHHISHNKFPTIENSIPIYNWIMDKIEDFQKNQDIKEAIKIAANSAMQKLKKYYKHTDALVYTISTILDPRLKLTYHKDNNWEEEFIIEARKAISDVYEKQYAP
;
A
#
# COMPACT_ATOMS: atom_id res chain seq x y z
N PHE A 1 -3.16 12.77 -5.64
CA PHE A 1 -3.09 11.86 -6.81
C PHE A 1 -1.86 12.13 -7.67
N ALA A 2 -1.72 13.30 -8.32
CA ALA A 2 -0.59 13.59 -9.23
C ALA A 2 0.81 13.29 -8.65
N ARG A 3 1.06 13.71 -7.41
CA ARG A 3 2.32 13.40 -6.69
C ARG A 3 2.59 11.90 -6.58
N ALA A 4 1.58 11.11 -6.24
CA ALA A 4 1.71 9.66 -6.13
C ALA A 4 1.99 9.03 -7.49
N THR A 5 1.22 9.40 -8.52
CA THR A 5 1.43 8.90 -9.89
C THR A 5 2.83 9.20 -10.39
N HIS A 6 3.31 10.44 -10.24
CA HIS A 6 4.67 10.81 -10.62
C HIS A 6 5.70 9.96 -9.87
N HIS A 7 5.49 9.72 -8.56
CA HIS A 7 6.39 8.86 -7.78
C HIS A 7 6.46 7.42 -8.32
N ILE A 8 5.32 6.78 -8.60
CA ILE A 8 5.31 5.38 -9.04
C ILE A 8 5.80 5.21 -10.48
N SER A 9 5.62 6.24 -11.32
CA SER A 9 5.99 6.21 -12.74
C SER A 9 7.47 6.52 -12.99
N HIS A 10 8.29 6.73 -11.95
CA HIS A 10 9.73 6.79 -12.14
C HIS A 10 10.27 5.46 -12.65
N ASN A 11 11.29 5.53 -13.51
CA ASN A 11 11.92 4.36 -14.14
C ASN A 11 13.38 4.14 -13.71
N LYS A 12 13.93 5.04 -12.90
CA LYS A 12 15.34 4.97 -12.46
C LYS A 12 15.57 3.87 -11.43
N PHE A 13 14.57 3.61 -10.60
CA PHE A 13 14.61 2.58 -9.55
C PHE A 13 13.28 1.83 -9.56
N PRO A 14 13.23 0.58 -9.05
CA PRO A 14 11.97 -0.09 -8.77
C PRO A 14 11.06 0.80 -7.92
N THR A 15 9.77 0.76 -8.22
CA THR A 15 8.74 1.50 -7.47
C THR A 15 7.63 0.60 -6.95
N ILE A 16 7.71 -0.71 -7.23
CA ILE A 16 6.70 -1.71 -6.88
C ILE A 16 6.51 -1.83 -5.36
N GLU A 17 7.58 -1.62 -4.60
CA GLU A 17 7.61 -1.60 -3.14
C GLU A 17 6.77 -0.45 -2.54
N ASN A 18 6.53 0.61 -3.32
CA ASN A 18 5.69 1.72 -2.89
C ASN A 18 4.20 1.48 -3.20
N SER A 19 3.82 0.37 -3.83
CA SER A 19 2.43 0.13 -4.26
C SER A 19 1.49 0.14 -3.06
N ILE A 20 1.74 -0.68 -2.04
CA ILE A 20 0.94 -0.73 -0.81
C ILE A 20 0.99 0.62 -0.06
N PRO A 21 2.17 1.19 0.24
CA PRO A 21 2.27 2.51 0.89
C PRO A 21 1.51 3.63 0.21
N ILE A 22 1.53 3.69 -1.12
CA ILE A 22 0.89 4.77 -1.86
C ILE A 22 -0.62 4.62 -1.86
N TYR A 23 -1.14 3.39 -1.98
CA TYR A 23 -2.59 3.19 -1.84
C TYR A 23 -3.07 3.63 -0.46
N ASN A 24 -2.42 3.17 0.62
CA ASN A 24 -2.76 3.56 1.98
C ASN A 24 -2.71 5.08 2.13
N TRP A 25 -1.61 5.70 1.71
CA TRP A 25 -1.46 7.15 1.79
C TRP A 25 -2.55 7.94 1.04
N ILE A 26 -2.95 7.51 -0.17
CA ILE A 26 -4.03 8.20 -0.90
C ILE A 26 -5.37 7.99 -0.20
N MET A 27 -5.64 6.77 0.30
CA MET A 27 -6.87 6.46 1.03
C MET A 27 -6.97 7.32 2.30
N ASP A 28 -5.91 7.38 3.11
CA ASP A 28 -5.85 8.21 4.32
C ASP A 28 -6.12 9.68 3.99
N LYS A 29 -5.54 10.20 2.89
CA LYS A 29 -5.78 11.57 2.46
C LYS A 29 -7.22 11.84 2.05
N ILE A 30 -7.91 10.86 1.47
CA ILE A 30 -9.33 10.98 1.15
C ILE A 30 -10.16 10.94 2.44
N GLU A 31 -9.85 10.03 3.37
CA GLU A 31 -10.54 9.96 4.67
C GLU A 31 -10.39 11.25 5.47
N ASP A 32 -9.17 11.77 5.57
CA ASP A 32 -8.89 13.06 6.21
C ASP A 32 -9.65 14.21 5.55
N PHE A 33 -9.70 14.22 4.21
CA PHE A 33 -10.45 15.23 3.47
C PHE A 33 -11.95 15.17 3.77
N GLN A 34 -12.52 13.97 3.91
CA GLN A 34 -13.94 13.76 4.20
C GLN A 34 -14.35 14.10 5.64
N LYS A 35 -13.40 14.17 6.58
CA LYS A 35 -13.67 14.62 7.97
C LYS A 35 -14.07 16.09 8.05
N ASN A 36 -13.76 16.89 7.04
CA ASN A 36 -14.14 18.30 6.98
C ASN A 36 -15.68 18.42 6.81
N GLN A 37 -16.35 19.16 7.69
CA GLN A 37 -17.82 19.30 7.65
C GLN A 37 -18.30 20.28 6.58
N ASP A 38 -17.45 21.20 6.11
CA ASP A 38 -17.80 22.33 5.23
C ASP A 38 -17.76 22.01 3.73
N ILE A 39 -17.55 20.73 3.36
CA ILE A 39 -17.50 20.31 1.95
C ILE A 39 -18.90 20.10 1.39
N LYS A 40 -19.11 20.63 0.17
CA LYS A 40 -20.33 20.43 -0.62
C LYS A 40 -20.60 18.95 -0.85
N GLU A 41 -21.88 18.57 -0.87
CA GLU A 41 -22.30 17.18 -1.04
C GLU A 41 -21.76 16.53 -2.32
N ALA A 42 -21.77 17.25 -3.44
CA ALA A 42 -21.20 16.77 -4.69
C ALA A 42 -19.70 16.38 -4.58
N ILE A 43 -18.95 17.11 -3.73
CA ILE A 43 -17.53 16.82 -3.49
C ILE A 43 -17.38 15.58 -2.61
N LYS A 44 -18.27 15.37 -1.63
CA LYS A 44 -18.31 14.14 -0.81
C LYS A 44 -18.61 12.91 -1.67
N ILE A 45 -19.56 13.00 -2.59
CA ILE A 45 -19.88 11.92 -3.55
C ILE A 45 -18.67 11.59 -4.42
N ALA A 46 -17.97 12.60 -4.93
CA ALA A 46 -16.77 12.42 -5.73
C ALA A 46 -15.63 11.74 -4.93
N ALA A 47 -15.41 12.16 -3.68
CA ALA A 47 -14.43 11.55 -2.77
C ALA A 47 -14.76 10.08 -2.47
N ASN A 48 -16.03 9.77 -2.20
CA ASN A 48 -16.49 8.39 -2.00
C ASN A 48 -16.27 7.51 -3.25
N SER A 49 -16.57 8.05 -4.43
CA SER A 49 -16.35 7.35 -5.70
C SER A 49 -14.85 7.08 -5.93
N ALA A 50 -13.98 8.04 -5.61
CA ALA A 50 -12.54 7.86 -5.68
C ALA A 50 -12.05 6.78 -4.70
N MET A 51 -12.53 6.79 -3.45
CA MET A 51 -12.22 5.77 -2.44
C MET A 51 -12.64 4.37 -2.92
N GLN A 52 -13.85 4.21 -3.45
CA GLN A 52 -14.33 2.94 -3.99
C GLN A 52 -13.45 2.44 -5.14
N LYS A 53 -13.05 3.34 -6.04
CA LYS A 53 -12.14 3.01 -7.14
C LYS A 53 -10.78 2.55 -6.63
N LEU A 54 -10.22 3.21 -5.62
CA LEU A 54 -8.96 2.80 -5.00
C LEU A 54 -9.07 1.42 -4.34
N LYS A 55 -10.11 1.20 -3.52
CA LYS A 55 -10.36 -0.11 -2.87
C LYS A 55 -10.51 -1.24 -3.89
N LYS A 56 -11.18 -0.97 -5.02
CA LYS A 56 -11.32 -1.95 -6.12
C LYS A 56 -9.96 -2.41 -6.68
N TYR A 57 -8.95 -1.53 -6.75
CA TYR A 57 -7.63 -1.91 -7.27
C TYR A 57 -6.65 -2.32 -6.18
N TYR A 58 -6.81 -1.82 -4.96
CA TYR A 58 -5.99 -2.20 -3.81
C TYR A 58 -6.07 -3.70 -3.53
N LYS A 59 -7.21 -4.36 -3.75
CA LYS A 59 -7.29 -5.82 -3.66
C LYS A 59 -6.27 -6.58 -4.54
N HIS A 60 -5.77 -5.95 -5.61
CA HIS A 60 -4.75 -6.56 -6.48
C HIS A 60 -3.33 -6.39 -5.93
N THR A 61 -3.12 -5.55 -4.90
CA THR A 61 -1.84 -5.46 -4.20
C THR A 61 -1.65 -6.56 -3.16
N ASP A 62 -2.65 -7.43 -2.97
CA ASP A 62 -2.57 -8.62 -2.11
C ASP A 62 -1.69 -9.73 -2.71
N ALA A 63 -1.27 -9.57 -3.97
CA ALA A 63 -0.32 -10.49 -4.57
C ALA A 63 1.05 -10.42 -3.86
N LEU A 64 1.63 -11.60 -3.61
CA LEU A 64 2.86 -11.79 -2.84
C LEU A 64 4.02 -10.87 -3.25
N VAL A 65 4.13 -10.53 -4.54
CA VAL A 65 5.18 -9.66 -5.08
C VAL A 65 5.18 -8.27 -4.45
N TYR A 66 4.01 -7.70 -4.13
CA TYR A 66 3.92 -6.36 -3.53
C TYR A 66 4.32 -6.40 -2.06
N THR A 67 3.88 -7.41 -1.31
CA THR A 67 4.24 -7.61 0.09
C THR A 67 5.74 -7.86 0.25
N ILE A 68 6.30 -8.80 -0.53
CA ILE A 68 7.73 -9.12 -0.47
C ILE A 68 8.57 -7.91 -0.89
N SER A 69 8.23 -7.22 -1.98
CA SER A 69 9.00 -6.05 -2.42
C SER A 69 8.99 -4.92 -1.37
N THR A 70 7.85 -4.70 -0.71
CA THR A 70 7.73 -3.76 0.42
C THR A 70 8.67 -4.15 1.57
N ILE A 71 8.72 -5.44 1.92
CA ILE A 71 9.59 -5.93 3.01
C ILE A 71 11.08 -5.85 2.66
N LEU A 72 11.43 -6.10 1.40
CA LEU A 72 12.81 -6.04 0.93
C LEU A 72 13.37 -4.61 0.86
N ASP A 73 12.52 -3.58 0.82
CA ASP A 73 12.96 -2.20 0.91
C ASP A 73 13.44 -1.86 2.33
N PRO A 74 14.73 -1.49 2.51
CA PRO A 74 15.28 -1.17 3.83
C PRO A 74 14.62 0.03 4.52
N ARG A 75 13.92 0.89 3.76
CA ARG A 75 13.19 2.06 4.25
C ARG A 75 11.83 1.69 4.86
N LEU A 76 11.28 0.54 4.48
CA LEU A 76 9.93 0.10 4.85
C LEU A 76 9.99 -1.11 5.80
N LYS A 77 10.54 -2.23 5.31
CA LYS A 77 10.68 -3.50 6.04
C LYS A 77 9.34 -4.02 6.58
N LEU A 78 9.41 -5.02 7.47
CA LEU A 78 8.26 -5.46 8.26
C LEU A 78 7.75 -4.37 9.21
N THR A 79 8.58 -3.38 9.57
CA THR A 79 8.20 -2.25 10.45
C THR A 79 7.10 -1.41 9.84
N TYR A 80 7.08 -1.21 8.52
CA TYR A 80 5.99 -0.48 7.86
C TYR A 80 4.60 -1.04 8.23
N HIS A 81 4.43 -2.36 8.24
CA HIS A 81 3.14 -2.99 8.54
C HIS A 81 2.76 -2.77 10.02
N LYS A 82 3.74 -2.85 10.93
CA LYS A 82 3.55 -2.56 12.36
C LYS A 82 3.14 -1.11 12.60
N ASP A 83 3.86 -0.18 11.99
CA ASP A 83 3.64 1.26 12.17
C ASP A 83 2.28 1.71 11.58
N ASN A 84 1.74 0.96 10.61
CA ASN A 84 0.42 1.18 10.02
C ASN A 84 -0.68 0.34 10.70
N ASN A 85 -0.44 -0.22 11.90
CA ASN A 85 -1.40 -0.97 12.69
C ASN A 85 -2.06 -2.16 11.95
N TRP A 86 -1.30 -2.86 11.12
CA TRP A 86 -1.79 -4.10 10.51
C TRP A 86 -1.95 -5.17 11.58
N GLU A 87 -2.90 -6.10 11.37
CA GLU A 87 -3.10 -7.21 12.29
C GLU A 87 -1.83 -8.08 12.34
N GLU A 88 -1.45 -8.53 13.54
CA GLU A 88 -0.21 -9.27 13.75
C GLU A 88 -0.17 -10.57 12.92
N GLU A 89 -1.34 -11.19 12.68
CA GLU A 89 -1.50 -12.36 11.83
C GLU A 89 -0.97 -12.11 10.40
N PHE A 90 -1.33 -10.98 9.77
CA PHE A 90 -0.81 -10.59 8.46
C PHE A 90 0.70 -10.36 8.46
N ILE A 91 1.25 -9.81 9.55
CA ILE A 91 2.68 -9.54 9.66
C ILE A 91 3.46 -10.86 9.77
N ILE A 92 2.93 -11.82 10.54
CA ILE A 92 3.48 -13.16 10.67
C ILE A 92 3.43 -13.89 9.32
N GLU A 93 2.30 -13.84 8.63
CA GLU A 93 2.13 -14.43 7.30
C GLU A 93 3.12 -13.85 6.29
N ALA A 94 3.26 -12.52 6.25
CA ALA A 94 4.18 -11.85 5.35
C ALA A 94 5.65 -12.23 5.63
N ARG A 95 6.03 -12.35 6.91
CA ARG A 95 7.35 -12.84 7.33
C ARG A 95 7.59 -14.30 6.93
N LYS A 96 6.58 -15.14 7.10
CA LYS A 96 6.64 -16.54 6.68
C LYS A 96 6.81 -16.63 5.16
N ALA A 97 6.01 -15.88 4.40
CA ALA A 97 6.03 -15.95 2.94
C ALA A 97 7.38 -15.55 2.34
N ILE A 98 8.06 -14.51 2.88
CA ILE A 98 9.41 -14.17 2.42
C ILE A 98 10.45 -15.23 2.79
N SER A 99 10.31 -15.84 3.97
CA SER A 99 11.19 -16.94 4.41
C SER A 99 11.01 -18.17 3.53
N ASP A 100 9.76 -18.57 3.26
CA ASP A 100 9.42 -19.70 2.39
C ASP A 100 9.95 -19.50 0.96
N VAL A 101 9.88 -18.27 0.43
CA VAL A 101 10.45 -17.94 -0.88
C VAL A 101 11.98 -18.07 -0.87
N TYR A 102 12.64 -17.56 0.19
CA TYR A 102 14.08 -17.69 0.35
C TYR A 102 14.51 -19.16 0.41
N GLU A 103 13.91 -19.95 1.30
CA GLU A 103 14.22 -21.38 1.49
C GLU A 103 13.98 -22.19 0.21
N LYS A 104 12.91 -21.89 -0.54
CA LYS A 104 12.56 -22.64 -1.75
C LYS A 104 13.43 -22.31 -2.96
N GLN A 105 13.89 -21.06 -3.08
CA GLN A 105 14.48 -20.56 -4.34
C GLN A 105 15.94 -20.14 -4.22
N TYR A 106 16.42 -19.83 -3.01
CA TYR A 106 17.72 -19.18 -2.81
C TYR A 106 18.59 -19.85 -1.74
N ALA A 107 18.02 -20.65 -0.84
CA ALA A 107 18.80 -21.41 0.13
C ALA A 107 19.73 -22.42 -0.58
N PRO A 108 20.96 -22.65 -0.07
CA PRO A 108 21.96 -23.53 -0.68
C PRO A 108 21.59 -25.01 -0.71
#